data_AF-A0AB35FT24-F1
#
_entry.id   AF-A0AB35FT24-F1
#
_cell.length_a   1.000
_cell.length_b   1.000
_cell.length_c   1.000
_cell.angle_alpha   90.00
_cell.angle_beta   90.00
_cell.angle_gamma   90.00
#
_symmetry.space_group_name_H-M   'P 1'
#
loop_
_entity.id
_entity.type
_entity.pdbx_description
1 polymer ?
#
loop_
_entity_poly.entity_id
_entity_poly.type
_entity_poly.pdbx_seq_one_letter_code
_entity_poly.pdbx_strand_id
1 'polypeptide(L)'
;MPQAKIKEVVYRTANEDEIATHGDYKHLCQRWEGLTVHTAKQFAKEMRENQEFEQYVFNPTHKLVFIDYEGFRKFWKWKQLNRYRAKKISLAEMESDKALAKRLGF
;
A
#
# COMPACT_ATOMS: atom_id res chain seq x y z
N MET A 1 -33.01 -12.41 -22.68
CA MET A 1 -31.93 -11.40 -22.65
C MET A 1 -31.55 -11.18 -21.19
N PRO A 2 -30.27 -11.27 -20.79
CA PRO A 2 -29.92 -11.01 -19.40
C PRO A 2 -30.03 -9.52 -19.11
N GLN A 3 -30.82 -9.17 -18.09
CA GLN A 3 -30.96 -7.81 -17.58
C GLN A 3 -29.60 -7.29 -17.11
N ALA A 4 -29.20 -6.13 -17.62
CA ALA A 4 -28.07 -5.38 -17.11
C ALA A 4 -28.34 -5.04 -15.64
N LYS A 5 -27.59 -5.65 -14.71
CA LYS A 5 -27.55 -5.19 -13.32
C LYS A 5 -26.89 -3.81 -13.33
N ILE A 6 -27.72 -2.76 -13.24
CA ILE A 6 -27.25 -1.42 -12.94
C ILE A 6 -26.53 -1.53 -11.60
N LYS A 7 -25.23 -1.21 -11.56
CA LYS A 7 -24.51 -1.05 -10.29
C LYS A 7 -25.21 0.09 -9.56
N GLU A 8 -25.87 -0.21 -8.45
CA GLU A 8 -26.49 0.81 -7.61
C GLU A 8 -25.44 1.86 -7.25
N VAL A 9 -25.68 3.09 -7.67
CA VAL A 9 -24.86 4.23 -7.27
C VAL A 9 -25.29 4.58 -5.86
N VAL A 10 -24.56 4.07 -4.88
CA VAL A 10 -24.76 4.44 -3.47
C VAL A 10 -24.25 5.87 -3.30
N TYR A 11 -25.17 6.84 -3.26
CA TYR A 11 -24.86 8.20 -2.83
C TYR A 11 -24.80 8.27 -1.31
N ARG A 12 -23.67 8.72 -0.75
CA ARG A 12 -23.49 8.98 0.69
C ARG A 12 -23.19 10.45 0.95
N THR A 13 -23.57 10.93 2.12
CA THR A 13 -23.46 12.34 2.53
C THR A 13 -22.00 12.75 2.80
N ALA A 14 -21.65 13.99 2.44
CA ALA A 14 -20.29 14.56 2.51
C ALA A 14 -19.63 14.66 3.91
N ASN A 15 -20.33 14.22 4.97
CA ASN A 15 -19.93 14.35 6.38
C ASN A 15 -19.60 13.00 7.04
N GLU A 16 -19.43 11.93 6.26
CA GLU A 16 -18.78 10.74 6.78
C GLU A 16 -17.28 11.03 6.84
N ASP A 17 -16.71 11.14 8.04
CA ASP A 17 -15.26 11.21 8.28
C ASP A 17 -14.62 9.86 7.91
N GLU A 18 -14.69 9.49 6.64
CA GLU A 18 -14.09 8.27 6.14
C GLU A 18 -12.57 8.46 6.15
N ILE A 19 -11.91 7.68 7.00
CA ILE A 19 -10.45 7.69 7.06
C ILE A 19 -9.96 7.19 5.71
N ALA A 20 -9.37 8.09 4.93
CA ALA A 20 -8.73 7.73 3.68
C ALA A 20 -7.77 6.55 3.93
N THR A 21 -7.92 5.50 3.13
CA THR A 21 -7.06 4.31 3.13
C THR A 21 -5.94 4.40 2.09
N HIS A 22 -6.08 5.35 1.17
CA HIS A 22 -5.15 5.58 0.08
C HIS A 22 -4.77 7.06 0.01
N GLY A 23 -3.59 7.34 -0.54
CA GLY A 23 -3.16 8.71 -0.81
C GLY A 23 -2.25 8.82 -2.01
N ASP A 24 -2.16 10.03 -2.55
CA ASP A 24 -1.09 10.38 -3.48
C ASP A 24 0.25 10.55 -2.73
N TYR A 25 1.31 10.92 -3.46
CA TYR A 25 2.63 11.13 -2.85
C TYR A 25 2.63 12.17 -1.74
N LYS A 26 1.83 13.24 -1.86
CA LYS A 26 1.80 14.33 -0.87
C LYS A 26 1.14 13.86 0.42
N HIS A 27 0.04 13.12 0.31
CA HIS A 27 -0.63 12.54 1.48
C HIS A 27 0.24 11.48 2.17
N LEU A 28 1.05 10.72 1.42
CA LEU A 28 2.06 9.85 2.01
C LEU A 28 3.08 10.65 2.83
N CYS A 29 3.63 11.74 2.29
CA CYS A 29 4.59 12.58 3.00
C CYS A 29 4.03 13.21 4.28
N GLN A 30 2.72 13.49 4.34
CA GLN A 30 2.07 13.97 5.56
C GLN A 30 2.00 12.90 6.67
N ARG A 31 1.89 11.62 6.29
CA ARG A 31 1.77 10.50 7.23
C ARG A 31 3.12 9.90 7.65
N TRP A 32 4.12 9.95 6.77
CA TRP A 32 5.47 9.46 7.03
C TRP A 32 6.44 10.64 7.09
N GLU A 33 6.64 11.17 8.30
CA GLU A 33 7.56 12.29 8.54
C GLU A 33 8.96 11.97 8.01
N GLY A 34 9.56 12.93 7.30
CA GLY A 34 10.86 12.78 6.62
C GLY A 34 10.81 12.09 5.26
N LEU A 35 9.67 11.51 4.84
CA LEU A 35 9.50 11.02 3.48
C LEU A 35 9.37 12.20 2.50
N THR A 36 10.26 12.27 1.51
CA THR A 36 10.14 13.26 0.43
C THR A 36 9.26 12.73 -0.71
N VAL A 37 8.65 13.63 -1.48
CA VAL A 37 7.87 13.26 -2.68
C VAL A 37 8.74 12.50 -3.69
N HIS A 38 10.02 12.84 -3.80
CA HIS A 38 10.96 12.14 -4.66
C HIS A 38 11.14 10.67 -4.23
N THR A 39 11.41 10.45 -2.95
CA THR A 39 11.53 9.10 -2.38
C THR A 39 10.22 8.32 -2.47
N ALA A 40 9.07 8.98 -2.24
CA ALA A 40 7.76 8.34 -2.38
C ALA A 40 7.50 7.85 -3.81
N LYS A 41 7.86 8.64 -4.83
CA LYS A 41 7.80 8.22 -6.24
C LYS A 41 8.69 7.02 -6.53
N GLN A 42 9.92 7.03 -6.01
CA GLN A 42 10.83 5.92 -6.16
C GLN A 42 10.26 4.64 -5.52
N PHE A 43 9.72 4.73 -4.31
CA PHE A 43 9.13 3.58 -3.62
C PHE A 43 7.89 3.06 -4.34
N ALA A 44 7.01 3.93 -4.82
CA ALA A 44 5.85 3.51 -5.62
C ALA A 44 6.26 2.87 -6.95
N LYS A 45 7.39 3.28 -7.55
CA LYS A 45 7.96 2.59 -8.71
C LYS A 45 8.41 1.17 -8.33
N GLU A 46 9.20 1.04 -7.27
CA GLU A 46 9.68 -0.27 -6.80
C GLU A 46 8.53 -1.21 -6.38
N MET A 47 7.48 -0.67 -5.77
CA MET A 47 6.27 -1.44 -5.43
C MET A 47 5.58 -1.98 -6.69
N ARG A 48 5.44 -1.16 -7.75
CA ARG A 48 4.86 -1.60 -9.03
C ARG A 48 5.70 -2.64 -9.77
N GLU A 49 7.02 -2.64 -9.53
CA GLU A 49 7.95 -3.60 -10.14
C GLU A 49 8.09 -4.88 -9.29
N ASN A 50 7.40 -4.97 -8.15
CA ASN A 50 7.43 -6.11 -7.25
C ASN A 50 6.05 -6.78 -7.18
N GLN A 51 5.96 -8.04 -7.60
CA GLN A 51 4.74 -8.83 -7.64
C GLN A 51 4.03 -8.95 -6.27
N GLU A 52 4.75 -8.82 -5.16
CA GLU A 52 4.15 -8.85 -3.82
C GLU A 52 3.50 -7.53 -3.39
N PHE A 53 3.82 -6.43 -4.08
CA PHE A 53 3.39 -5.08 -3.70
C PHE A 53 2.65 -4.31 -4.80
N GLU A 54 2.63 -4.80 -6.04
CA GLU A 54 2.01 -4.11 -7.18
C GLU A 54 0.54 -3.80 -6.93
N GLN A 55 -0.19 -4.69 -6.23
CA GLN A 55 -1.61 -4.52 -5.93
C GLN A 55 -1.92 -3.33 -4.99
N TYR A 56 -0.91 -2.74 -4.35
CA TYR A 56 -1.08 -1.60 -3.44
C TYR A 56 -0.85 -0.24 -4.11
N VAL A 57 -0.57 -0.20 -5.41
CA VAL A 57 -0.34 1.05 -6.16
C VAL A 57 -1.31 1.13 -7.34
N PHE A 58 -2.27 2.04 -7.23
CA PHE A 58 -3.32 2.24 -8.23
C PHE A 58 -3.00 3.47 -9.09
N ASN A 59 -2.88 3.27 -10.40
CA ASN A 59 -2.69 4.34 -11.39
C ASN A 59 -3.86 4.38 -12.37
N PRO A 60 -4.98 5.03 -12.03
CA PRO A 60 -6.12 5.14 -12.95
C PRO A 60 -5.76 5.85 -14.26
N THR A 61 -4.76 6.75 -14.22
CA THR A 61 -4.19 7.43 -15.38
C THR A 61 -2.69 7.66 -15.18
N HIS A 62 -2.00 8.16 -16.21
CA HIS A 62 -0.57 8.54 -16.11
C HIS A 62 -0.29 9.71 -15.16
N LYS A 63 -1.32 10.49 -14.76
CA LYS A 63 -1.16 11.66 -13.85
C LYS A 63 -1.57 11.36 -12.41
N LEU A 64 -2.32 10.29 -12.18
CA LEU A 64 -2.90 9.97 -10.88
C LEU A 64 -2.24 8.72 -10.30
N VAL A 65 -2.04 8.76 -8.98
CA VAL A 65 -1.60 7.61 -8.21
C VAL A 65 -2.35 7.62 -6.88
N PHE A 66 -2.76 6.43 -6.45
CA PHE A 66 -3.28 6.18 -5.12
C PHE A 66 -2.50 5.00 -4.54
N ILE A 67 -1.83 5.22 -3.43
CA ILE A 67 -1.02 4.22 -2.75
C ILE A 67 -1.77 3.81 -1.49
N ASP A 68 -2.04 2.53 -1.35
CA ASP A 68 -2.64 1.96 -0.14
C ASP A 68 -1.69 2.13 1.05
N TYR A 69 -2.19 2.69 2.15
CA TYR A 69 -1.36 3.01 3.32
C TYR A 69 -0.84 1.77 4.04
N GLU A 70 -1.63 0.69 4.10
CA GLU A 70 -1.20 -0.56 4.72
C GLU A 70 -0.13 -1.26 3.87
N GLY A 71 -0.34 -1.31 2.56
CA GLY A 71 0.59 -1.80 1.56
C GLY A 71 1.92 -1.06 1.58
N PHE A 72 1.89 0.28 1.64
CA PHE A 72 3.10 1.08 1.78
C PHE A 72 3.84 0.77 3.10
N ARG A 73 3.12 0.60 4.21
CA ARG A 73 3.70 0.21 5.50
C ARG A 73 4.35 -1.18 5.44
N LYS A 74 3.72 -2.14 4.75
CA LYS A 74 4.27 -3.49 4.52
C LYS A 74 5.54 -3.42 3.68
N PHE A 75 5.50 -2.69 2.57
CA PHE A 75 6.64 -2.46 1.69
C PHE A 75 7.82 -1.82 2.44
N TRP A 76 7.55 -0.79 3.25
CA TRP A 76 8.58 -0.12 4.04
C TRP A 76 9.32 -1.10 4.96
N LYS A 77 8.57 -1.90 5.72
CA LYS A 77 9.14 -2.91 6.61
C LYS A 77 9.92 -3.98 5.84
N TRP A 78 9.34 -4.48 4.75
CA TRP A 78 10.01 -5.44 3.87
C TRP A 78 11.33 -4.89 3.32
N LYS A 79 11.33 -3.63 2.86
CA LYS A 79 12.52 -2.96 2.32
C LYS A 79 13.60 -2.78 3.38
N GLN A 80 13.22 -2.44 4.62
CA GLN A 80 14.13 -2.35 5.75
C GLN A 80 14.78 -3.71 6.07
N LEU A 81 13.98 -4.78 6.16
CA LEU A 81 14.46 -6.13 6.49
C LEU A 81 15.34 -6.74 5.40
N ASN A 82 15.09 -6.39 4.14
CA ASN A 82 15.81 -6.90 2.98
C ASN A 82 16.99 -6.04 2.53
N ARG A 83 17.22 -4.87 3.16
CA ARG A 83 18.23 -3.89 2.72
C ARG A 83 19.62 -4.48 2.52
N TYR A 84 20.02 -5.40 3.39
CA TYR A 84 21.37 -6.00 3.41
C TYR A 84 21.35 -7.51 3.20
N ARG A 85 20.23 -8.08 2.76
CA ARG A 85 20.11 -9.53 2.56
C ARG A 85 20.51 -9.90 1.15
N ALA A 86 21.39 -10.90 1.03
CA ALA A 86 21.73 -11.51 -0.26
C ALA A 86 20.50 -12.21 -0.88
N LYS A 87 19.73 -12.92 -0.06
CA LYS A 87 18.44 -13.52 -0.44
C LYS A 87 17.30 -12.77 0.26
N LYS A 88 16.43 -12.14 -0.51
CA LYS A 88 15.28 -11.42 0.03
C LYS A 88 14.25 -12.39 0.61
N ILE A 89 13.69 -12.05 1.76
CA ILE A 89 12.49 -12.70 2.30
C ILE A 89 11.27 -12.12 1.59
N SER A 90 10.28 -12.97 1.35
CA SER A 90 8.95 -12.63 0.83
C SER A 90 8.13 -11.87 1.87
N LEU A 91 7.09 -11.19 1.39
CA LEU A 91 6.03 -10.62 2.23
C LEU A 91 5.38 -11.71 3.09
N ALA A 92 5.11 -12.89 2.52
CA ALA A 92 4.51 -14.03 3.20
C ALA A 92 5.40 -14.56 4.35
N GLU A 93 6.71 -14.68 4.12
CA GLU A 93 7.67 -15.04 5.18
C GLU A 93 7.69 -13.98 6.28
N MET A 94 7.75 -12.68 5.93
CA MET A 94 7.72 -11.59 6.91
C MET A 94 6.43 -11.60 7.76
N GLU A 95 5.27 -11.90 7.16
CA GLU A 95 3.99 -11.97 7.87
C GLU A 95 3.87 -13.23 8.74
N SER A 96 4.41 -14.35 8.28
CA SER A 96 4.46 -15.61 9.04
C SER A 96 5.34 -15.47 10.29
N ASP A 97 6.51 -14.83 10.18
CA ASP A 97 7.38 -14.55 11.33
C ASP A 97 6.69 -13.67 12.38
N LYS A 98 5.96 -12.65 11.94
CA LYS A 98 5.16 -11.79 12.84
C LYS A 98 4.01 -12.57 13.48
N ALA A 99 3.33 -13.42 12.71
CA ALA A 99 2.26 -14.26 13.24
C ALA A 99 2.79 -15.24 14.28
N LEU A 100 3.99 -15.80 14.06
CA LEU A 100 4.68 -16.68 15.00
C LEU A 100 5.10 -15.93 16.27
N ALA A 101 5.74 -14.77 16.15
CA ALA A 101 6.13 -13.94 17.30
C ALA A 101 4.92 -13.57 18.16
N LYS A 102 3.84 -13.09 17.54
CA LYS A 102 2.58 -12.76 18.21
C LYS A 102 1.96 -13.98 18.91
N ARG A 103 1.97 -15.15 18.29
CA ARG A 103 1.46 -16.41 18.88
C ARG A 103 2.29 -16.86 20.09
N LEU A 104 3.60 -16.61 20.06
CA LEU A 104 4.53 -16.99 21.12
C LEU A 104 4.66 -15.93 22.23
N GLY A 105 3.98 -14.79 22.11
CA GLY A 105 3.94 -13.75 23.14
C GLY A 105 5.20 -12.88 23.22
N PHE A 106 6.00 -12.85 22.16
CA PHE A 106 7.13 -11.92 21.99
C PHE A 106 6.70 -10.64 21.26
#